data_AF-A0A536CCR0-F1
#
_entry.id   AF-A0A536CCR0-F1
#
_cell.length_a   1.000
_cell.length_b   1.000
_cell.length_c   1.000
_cell.angle_alpha   90.00
_cell.angle_beta   90.00
_cell.angle_gamma   90.00
#
_symmetry.space_group_name_H-M   'P 1'
#
loop_
_entity.id
_entity.type
_entity.pdbx_description
1 polymer ?
#
loop_
_entity_poly.entity_id
_entity_poly.type
_entity_poly.pdbx_seq_one_letter_code
_entity_poly.pdbx_strand_id
1 'polypeptide(L)'
;MLRRFIDMWRKVVLTSRGTQGCVVAGVAIDTDASATGEIDLVRQTFRSWTAVLAEQLGAVGVPADRAAPIALATLAGMEGALILCRAEGNAKPLDIVAEELMRLLPAEAPRPAASGKRRG
;
A
#
# COMPACT_ATOMS: atom_id res chain seq x y z
N MET A 1 -8.69 4.88 -5.32
CA MET A 1 -8.75 3.66 -4.49
C MET A 1 -7.46 3.45 -3.70
N LEU A 2 -6.28 3.40 -4.35
CA LEU A 2 -4.98 3.46 -3.67
C LEU A 2 -4.89 4.64 -2.69
N ARG A 3 -5.38 5.83 -3.09
CA ARG A 3 -5.55 6.98 -2.19
C ARG A 3 -6.35 6.66 -0.91
N ARG A 4 -7.44 5.89 -0.98
CA ARG A 4 -8.22 5.49 0.21
C ARG A 4 -7.45 4.49 1.09
N PHE A 5 -6.69 3.59 0.48
CA PHE A 5 -5.83 2.66 1.21
C PHE A 5 -4.69 3.41 1.94
N ILE A 6 -4.04 4.34 1.23
CA ILE A 6 -3.07 5.27 1.79
C ILE A 6 -3.69 6.12 2.90
N ASP A 7 -4.91 6.64 2.72
CA ASP A 7 -5.61 7.46 3.72
C ASP A 7 -5.97 6.65 4.98
N MET A 8 -6.28 5.36 4.82
CA MET A 8 -6.52 4.44 5.94
C MET A 8 -5.24 4.23 6.75
N TRP A 9 -4.12 3.95 6.09
CA TRP A 9 -2.81 3.87 6.73
C TRP A 9 -2.41 5.21 7.38
N ARG A 10 -2.61 6.32 6.68
CA ARG A 10 -2.41 7.68 7.20
C ARG A 10 -3.19 7.92 8.48
N LYS A 11 -4.45 7.47 8.57
CA LYS A 11 -5.23 7.56 9.81
C LYS A 11 -4.60 6.75 10.94
N VAL A 12 -4.23 5.49 10.71
CA VAL A 12 -3.60 4.61 11.72
C VAL A 12 -2.28 5.20 12.25
N VAL A 13 -1.52 5.85 11.38
CA VAL A 13 -0.22 6.46 11.71
C VAL A 13 -0.37 7.79 12.44
N LEU A 14 -1.30 8.63 11.99
CA LEU A 14 -1.56 9.93 12.61
C LEU A 14 -2.20 9.80 13.98
N THR A 15 -3.14 8.87 14.16
CA THR A 15 -3.75 8.62 15.47
C THR A 15 -2.77 8.05 16.47
N SER A 16 -1.72 7.37 16.00
CA SER A 16 -0.68 6.82 16.84
C SER A 16 0.57 7.69 16.99
N ARG A 17 0.66 8.84 16.30
CA ARG A 17 1.91 9.64 16.21
C ARG A 17 3.14 8.81 15.81
N GLY A 18 2.96 7.78 14.98
CA GLY A 18 4.04 6.85 14.61
C GLY A 18 4.50 5.91 15.75
N THR A 19 3.73 5.78 16.82
CA THR A 19 4.00 4.84 17.93
C THR A 19 3.36 3.46 17.72
N GLN A 20 2.30 3.38 16.91
CA GLN A 20 1.75 2.13 16.40
C GLN A 20 2.29 1.96 14.99
N GLY A 21 3.51 1.43 14.88
CA GLY A 21 4.04 0.95 13.61
C GLY A 21 3.25 -0.27 13.11
N CYS A 22 3.64 -0.84 11.98
CA CYS A 22 3.12 -2.15 11.59
C CYS A 22 3.65 -3.22 12.54
N VAL A 23 2.78 -3.80 13.37
CA VAL A 23 3.15 -4.87 14.31
C VAL A 23 3.81 -6.05 13.58
N VAL A 24 3.34 -6.36 12.38
CA VAL A 24 3.91 -7.43 11.53
C VAL A 24 5.35 -7.12 11.12
N ALA A 25 5.65 -5.85 10.80
CA ALA A 25 7.02 -5.42 10.48
C ALA A 25 7.93 -5.46 11.71
N GLY A 26 7.41 -5.13 12.91
CA GLY A 26 8.15 -5.28 14.16
C GLY A 26 8.55 -6.74 14.42
N VAL A 27 7.58 -7.67 14.32
CA VAL A 27 7.87 -9.11 14.43
C VAL A 27 8.86 -9.56 13.37
N ALA A 28 8.75 -9.07 12.13
CA ALA A 28 9.70 -9.41 11.07
C ALA A 28 11.15 -8.98 11.36
N ILE A 29 11.35 -7.88 12.10
CA ILE A 29 12.67 -7.35 12.47
C ILE A 29 13.22 -8.07 13.70
N ASP A 30 12.36 -8.36 14.67
CA ASP A 30 12.75 -8.96 15.95
C ASP A 30 12.91 -10.50 15.89
N THR A 31 12.25 -11.15 14.92
CA THR A 31 12.32 -12.60 14.72
C THR A 31 13.47 -12.98 13.78
N ASP A 32 14.31 -13.92 14.20
CA ASP A 32 15.36 -14.49 13.35
C ASP A 32 14.76 -15.13 12.08
N ALA A 33 15.37 -14.89 10.92
CA ALA A 33 14.87 -15.40 9.63
C ALA A 33 14.82 -16.95 9.56
N SER A 34 15.60 -17.64 10.39
CA SER A 34 15.66 -19.10 10.53
C SER A 34 14.70 -19.64 11.59
N ALA A 35 14.04 -18.79 12.37
CA ALA A 35 13.00 -19.21 13.30
C ALA A 35 11.86 -19.91 12.54
N THR A 36 11.21 -20.87 13.19
CA THR A 36 10.06 -21.59 12.61
C THR A 36 8.77 -21.10 13.28
N GLY A 37 7.70 -20.94 12.50
CA GLY A 37 6.40 -20.50 13.02
C GLY A 37 6.14 -18.99 12.92
N GLU A 38 6.75 -18.16 13.76
CA GLU A 38 6.47 -16.71 13.79
C GLU A 38 6.76 -16.03 12.45
N ILE A 39 7.93 -16.33 11.87
CA ILE A 39 8.32 -15.78 10.57
C ILE A 39 7.43 -16.30 9.43
N ASP A 40 6.83 -17.48 9.57
CA ASP A 40 5.89 -18.02 8.57
C ASP A 40 4.58 -17.23 8.59
N LEU A 41 4.09 -16.88 9.79
CA LEU A 41 2.90 -16.03 9.93
C LEU A 41 3.15 -14.62 9.36
N VAL A 42 4.33 -14.04 9.62
CA VAL A 42 4.76 -12.76 9.03
C VAL A 42 4.76 -12.85 7.50
N ARG A 43 5.42 -13.86 6.93
CA ARG A 43 5.46 -14.08 5.47
C ARG A 43 4.06 -14.22 4.88
N GLN A 44 3.20 -15.02 5.51
CA GLN A 44 1.84 -15.27 5.04
C GLN A 44 1.00 -13.99 5.08
N THR A 45 1.18 -13.16 6.11
CA THR A 45 0.49 -11.88 6.26
C THR A 45 0.90 -10.88 5.18
N PHE A 46 2.20 -10.67 4.96
CA PHE A 46 2.66 -9.77 3.89
C PHE A 46 2.26 -10.25 2.49
N ARG A 47 2.29 -11.57 2.24
CA ARG A 47 1.79 -12.16 0.99
C ARG A 47 0.29 -11.90 0.80
N SER A 48 -0.51 -12.06 1.86
CA SER A 48 -1.94 -11.77 1.80
C SER A 48 -2.22 -10.30 1.46
N TRP A 49 -1.53 -9.37 2.12
CA TRP A 49 -1.74 -7.94 1.88
C TRP A 49 -1.31 -7.51 0.47
N THR A 50 -0.16 -8.00 0.00
CA THR A 50 0.30 -7.72 -1.37
C THR A 50 -0.61 -8.34 -2.43
N ALA A 51 -1.16 -9.54 -2.18
CA ALA A 51 -2.14 -10.15 -3.08
C ALA A 51 -3.44 -9.33 -3.15
N VAL A 52 -3.98 -8.89 -2.01
CA VAL A 52 -5.17 -8.03 -1.97
C VAL A 52 -4.92 -6.73 -2.74
N LEU A 53 -3.77 -6.07 -2.50
CA LEU A 53 -3.40 -4.86 -3.22
C LEU A 53 -3.31 -5.10 -4.74
N ALA A 54 -2.69 -6.19 -5.18
CA ALA A 54 -2.57 -6.52 -6.59
C ALA A 54 -3.94 -6.79 -7.24
N GLU A 55 -4.85 -7.49 -6.55
CA GLU A 55 -6.22 -7.71 -7.00
C GLU A 55 -6.97 -6.40 -7.18
N GLN A 56 -6.87 -5.50 -6.20
CA GLN A 56 -7.53 -4.19 -6.27
C GLN A 56 -6.95 -3.31 -7.40
N LEU A 57 -5.64 -3.41 -7.67
CA LEU A 57 -5.01 -2.74 -8.81
C LEU A 57 -5.50 -3.31 -10.15
N GLY A 58 -5.66 -4.63 -10.23
CA GLY A 58 -6.25 -5.30 -11.40
C GLY A 58 -7.69 -4.86 -11.65
N ALA A 59 -8.50 -4.72 -10.59
CA ALA A 59 -9.89 -4.26 -10.68
C ALA A 59 -10.05 -2.84 -11.24
N VAL A 60 -8.99 -2.01 -11.17
CA VAL A 60 -8.97 -0.66 -11.76
C VAL A 60 -8.20 -0.60 -13.10
N GLY A 61 -7.91 -1.75 -13.70
CA GLY A 61 -7.34 -1.83 -15.05
C GLY A 61 -5.82 -1.84 -15.12
N VAL A 62 -5.11 -2.02 -13.99
CA VAL A 62 -3.65 -2.20 -14.02
C VAL A 62 -3.35 -3.61 -14.54
N PRO A 63 -2.50 -3.77 -15.58
CA PRO A 63 -2.07 -5.08 -16.07
C PRO A 63 -1.44 -5.95 -14.97
N ALA A 64 -1.69 -7.26 -14.99
CA ALA A 64 -1.28 -8.17 -13.91
C ALA A 64 0.24 -8.19 -13.68
N ASP A 65 1.04 -8.08 -14.75
CA ASP A 65 2.50 -7.97 -14.73
C ASP A 65 3.00 -6.70 -14.03
N ARG A 66 2.16 -5.65 -13.97
CA ARG A 66 2.41 -4.39 -13.26
C ARG A 66 1.77 -4.34 -11.87
N ALA A 67 0.62 -4.98 -11.68
CA ALA A 67 -0.14 -4.92 -10.45
C ALA A 67 0.62 -5.50 -9.25
N ALA A 68 1.25 -6.68 -9.42
CA ALA A 68 2.02 -7.31 -8.34
C ALA A 68 3.27 -6.49 -7.92
N PRO A 69 4.12 -5.99 -8.86
CA PRO A 69 5.22 -5.10 -8.50
C PRO A 69 4.77 -3.80 -7.80
N ILE A 70 3.69 -3.17 -8.28
CA ILE A 70 3.17 -1.93 -7.67
C ILE A 70 2.62 -2.20 -6.26
N ALA A 71 1.94 -3.34 -6.05
CA ALA A 71 1.45 -3.75 -4.74
C ALA A 71 2.60 -3.94 -3.73
N LEU A 72 3.67 -4.62 -4.15
CA LEU A 72 4.87 -4.80 -3.32
C LEU A 72 5.54 -3.46 -3.01
N ALA A 73 5.74 -2.61 -4.02
CA ALA A 73 6.32 -1.28 -3.85
C ALA A 73 5.47 -0.41 -2.91
N THR A 74 4.14 -0.52 -3.00
CA THR A 74 3.22 0.17 -2.10
C THR A 74 3.41 -0.28 -0.67
N LEU A 75 3.43 -1.59 -0.40
CA LEU A 75 3.64 -2.10 0.96
C LEU A 75 5.01 -1.64 1.50
N ALA A 76 6.09 -1.87 0.76
CA ALA A 76 7.45 -1.53 1.19
C ALA A 76 7.62 -0.01 1.41
N GLY A 77 7.09 0.80 0.50
CA GLY A 77 7.14 2.26 0.61
C GLY A 77 6.38 2.76 1.83
N MET A 78 5.18 2.24 2.08
CA MET A 78 4.38 2.64 3.24
C MET A 78 5.07 2.27 4.56
N GLU A 79 5.63 1.06 4.68
CA GLU A 79 6.40 0.64 5.87
C GLU A 79 7.64 1.51 6.11
N GLY A 80 8.41 1.80 5.05
CA GLY A 80 9.55 2.71 5.13
C GLY A 80 9.14 4.13 5.53
N ALA A 81 8.00 4.61 5.02
CA ALA A 81 7.45 5.90 5.41
C ALA A 81 7.07 5.94 6.89
N LEU A 82 6.60 4.83 7.48
CA LEU A 82 6.31 4.77 8.92
C LEU A 82 7.55 4.97 9.77
N ILE A 83 8.65 4.31 9.38
CA ILE A 83 9.95 4.43 10.05
C ILE A 83 10.42 5.90 10.01
N LEU A 84 10.35 6.54 8.84
CA LEU A 84 10.73 7.94 8.68
C LEU A 84 9.82 8.89 9.46
N CYS A 85 8.49 8.68 9.43
CA CYS A 85 7.55 9.52 10.19
C CYS A 85 7.83 9.46 11.70
N ARG A 86 8.18 8.28 12.22
CA ARG A 86 8.58 8.10 13.61
C ARG A 86 9.89 8.83 13.92
N ALA A 87 10.89 8.71 13.06
CA ALA A 87 12.18 9.37 13.23
C ALA A 87 12.06 10.91 13.20
N GLU A 88 11.24 11.43 12.30
CA GLU A 88 11.04 12.87 12.07
C GLU A 88 9.94 13.50 12.95
N GLY A 89 9.17 12.68 13.68
CA GLY A 89 8.07 13.12 14.53
C GLY A 89 6.90 13.78 13.78
N ASN A 90 6.77 13.57 12.47
CA ASN A 90 5.72 14.15 11.64
C ASN A 90 5.34 13.25 10.45
N ALA A 91 4.18 13.50 9.82
CA ALA A 91 3.64 12.63 8.77
C ALA A 91 4.07 12.99 7.33
N LYS A 92 4.96 13.97 7.15
CA LYS A 92 5.38 14.44 5.82
C LYS A 92 6.02 13.34 4.96
N PRO A 93 6.85 12.41 5.49
CA PRO A 93 7.39 11.31 4.69
C PRO A 93 6.30 10.42 4.08
N LEU A 94 5.23 10.16 4.83
CA LEU A 94 4.09 9.37 4.35
C LEU A 94 3.39 10.05 3.16
N ASP A 95 3.21 11.36 3.23
CA ASP A 95 2.57 12.14 2.16
C ASP A 95 3.38 12.09 0.87
N ILE A 96 4.70 12.27 0.97
CA ILE A 96 5.61 12.23 -0.17
C ILE A 96 5.61 10.85 -0.82
N VAL A 97 5.75 9.78 -0.02
CA VAL A 97 5.76 8.41 -0.53
C VAL A 97 4.42 8.06 -1.18
N ALA A 98 3.30 8.45 -0.56
CA ALA A 98 1.97 8.27 -1.12
C ALA A 98 1.81 8.91 -2.51
N GLU A 99 2.31 10.14 -2.68
CA GLU A 99 2.25 10.85 -3.96
C GLU A 99 3.05 10.12 -5.05
N GLU A 100 4.26 9.68 -4.74
CA GLU A 100 5.11 8.96 -5.70
C GLU A 100 4.53 7.58 -6.05
N LEU A 101 3.97 6.86 -5.08
CA LEU A 101 3.27 5.59 -5.34
C LEU A 101 2.07 5.78 -6.26
N MET A 102 1.32 6.88 -6.13
CA MET A 102 0.21 7.21 -7.02
C MET A 102 0.67 7.46 -8.46
N ARG A 103 1.90 7.93 -8.69
CA ARG A 103 2.48 8.11 -10.04
C ARG A 103 2.85 6.80 -10.73
N LEU A 104 2.99 5.70 -9.98
CA LEU A 104 3.24 4.37 -10.56
C LEU A 104 2.00 3.79 -11.26
N LEU A 105 0.82 4.31 -10.93
CA LEU A 105 -0.43 3.93 -11.58
C LEU A 105 -0.49 4.54 -12.99
N PRO A 106 -1.04 3.81 -13.97
CA PRO A 106 -1.32 4.40 -15.28
C PRO A 106 -2.23 5.62 -15.11
N ALA A 107 -2.03 6.62 -15.98
CA ALA A 107 -2.95 7.75 -16.06
C ALA A 107 -4.38 7.20 -16.23
N GLU A 108 -5.32 7.76 -15.48
CA GLU A 108 -6.70 7.27 -15.45
C GLU A 108 -7.22 7.13 -16.87
N ALA A 109 -7.58 5.89 -17.26
CA ALA A 109 -8.14 5.66 -18.58
C ALA A 109 -9.40 6.52 -18.70
N PRO A 110 -9.58 7.29 -19.79
CA PRO A 110 -10.74 8.14 -19.94
C PRO A 110 -12.01 7.29 -19.77
N ARG A 111 -12.84 7.69 -18.81
CA ARG A 111 -14.13 7.06 -18.55
C ARG A 111 -14.90 6.99 -19.88
N PRO A 112 -15.38 5.80 -20.30
CA PRO A 112 -16.06 5.66 -21.57
C PRO A 112 -17.22 6.65 -21.63
N ALA A 113 -17.27 7.43 -22.72
CA ALA A 113 -18.32 8.41 -22.93
C ALA A 113 -19.67 7.70 -22.86
N ALA A 114 -20.57 8.21 -22.02
CA ALA A 114 -21.93 7.70 -21.93
C ALA A 114 -22.53 7.67 -23.34
N SER A 115 -22.92 6.49 -23.81
CA SER A 115 -23.53 6.31 -25.12
C SER A 115 -24.79 7.16 -25.20
N GLY A 116 -24.68 8.27 -25.93
CA GLY A 116 -25.77 9.19 -26.17
C GLY A 116 -26.92 8.42 -26.81
N LYS A 117 -28.01 8.27 -26.06
CA LYS A 117 -29.27 7.73 -26.55
C LYS A 117 -29.79 8.67 -27.64
N ARG A 118 -29.53 8.36 -28.91
CA ARG A 118 -30.20 8.99 -30.06
C ARG A 118 -31.70 8.71 -29.92
N ARG A 119 -32.46 9.72 -29.52
CA ARG A 119 -33.88 9.87 -29.89
C ARG A 119 -33.81 10.73 -31.15
N GLY A 120 -34.19 10.25 -32.33
CA GLY A 120 -35.47 9.62 -32.61
C GLY A 120 -36.42 10.77 -32.87
#